data_AF-A0A416ZDX5-F1
#
_entry.id   AF-A0A416ZDX5-F1
#
_cell.length_a   1.000
_cell.length_b   1.000
_cell.length_c   1.000
_cell.angle_alpha   90.00
_cell.angle_beta   90.00
_cell.angle_gamma   90.00
#
_symmetry.space_group_name_H-M   'P 1'
#
loop_
_entity.id
_entity.type
_entity.pdbx_description
1 polymer ?
#
loop_
_entity_poly.entity_id
_entity_poly.type
_entity_poly.pdbx_seq_one_letter_code
_entity_poly.pdbx_strand_id
1 'polypeptide(L)'
;MITYHNRTHMTAVPTELLQDTHLSVEAKGFAAILYALGDEGVELSELACQLNMPEERISVVLTELSDTDYLQIRKEGDDEFCLELRGK
;
A
#
# COMPACT_ATOMS: atom_id res chain seq x y z
N MET A 1 -26.05 20.14 -14.04
CA MET A 1 -26.07 19.26 -12.86
C MET A 1 -24.65 19.25 -12.33
N ILE A 2 -24.40 19.91 -11.21
CA ILE A 2 -23.05 20.00 -10.63
C ILE A 2 -22.86 18.71 -9.86
N THR A 3 -22.05 17.80 -10.39
CA THR A 3 -21.66 16.58 -9.68
C THR A 3 -20.73 17.00 -8.56
N TYR A 4 -21.30 17.21 -7.37
CA TYR A 4 -20.50 17.32 -6.16
C TYR A 4 -19.87 15.95 -5.92
N HIS A 5 -18.70 15.73 -6.51
CA HIS A 5 -17.78 14.72 -6.00
C HIS A 5 -17.39 15.21 -4.61
N ASN A 6 -18.17 14.78 -3.61
CA ASN A 6 -17.76 14.83 -2.22
C ASN A 6 -16.57 13.86 -2.10
N ARG A 7 -15.41 14.30 -2.60
CA ARG A 7 -14.11 13.68 -2.37
C ARG A 7 -13.73 14.06 -0.95
N THR A 8 -14.50 13.54 0.01
CA THR A 8 -13.92 13.28 1.31
C THR A 8 -12.79 12.30 1.01
N HIS A 9 -11.56 12.79 0.95
CA HIS A 9 -10.35 11.97 0.99
C HIS A 9 -10.32 11.26 2.36
N MET A 10 -11.30 10.40 2.61
CA MET A 10 -11.15 9.34 3.58
C MET A 10 -10.21 8.38 2.88
N THR A 11 -8.93 8.42 3.26
CA THR A 11 -7.96 7.35 3.02
C THR A 11 -8.43 6.12 3.81
N ALA A 12 -9.62 5.63 3.46
CA ALA A 12 -10.31 4.57 4.15
C ALA A 12 -9.65 3.28 3.69
N VAL A 13 -8.60 2.92 4.43
CA VAL A 13 -8.04 1.58 4.40
C VAL A 13 -9.20 0.60 4.45
N PRO A 14 -9.31 -0.34 3.50
CA PRO A 14 -10.43 -1.27 3.45
C PRO A 14 -10.58 -1.95 4.80
N THR A 15 -11.79 -1.90 5.36
CA THR A 15 -12.04 -2.56 6.65
C THR A 15 -11.82 -4.06 6.58
N GLU A 16 -11.97 -4.67 5.40
CA GLU A 16 -11.61 -6.06 5.13
C GLU A 16 -10.11 -6.31 5.34
N LEU A 17 -9.24 -5.43 4.83
CA LEU A 17 -7.79 -5.51 5.05
C LEU A 17 -7.45 -5.40 6.55
N LEU A 18 -8.13 -4.49 7.27
CA LEU A 18 -7.92 -4.32 8.71
C LEU A 18 -8.42 -5.54 9.51
N GLN A 19 -9.48 -6.19 9.05
CA GLN A 19 -10.08 -7.36 9.69
C GLN A 19 -9.42 -8.67 9.27
N ASP A 20 -8.61 -8.68 8.21
CA ASP A 20 -7.96 -9.88 7.71
C ASP A 20 -6.97 -10.46 8.74
N THR A 21 -7.26 -11.66 9.23
CA THR A 21 -6.41 -12.34 10.23
C THR A 21 -5.15 -12.96 9.64
N HIS A 22 -5.07 -13.09 8.30
CA HIS A 22 -3.90 -13.58 7.60
C HIS A 22 -2.83 -12.50 7.45
N LEU A 23 -3.21 -11.23 7.55
CA LEU A 23 -2.28 -10.10 7.51
C LEU A 23 -1.72 -9.76 8.88
N SER A 24 -0.41 -9.58 8.91
CA SER A 24 0.33 -9.05 10.03
C SER A 24 -0.08 -7.60 10.33
N VAL A 25 0.08 -7.20 11.60
CA VAL A 25 -0.19 -5.81 12.01
C VAL A 25 0.72 -4.84 11.25
N GLU A 26 1.94 -5.27 10.93
CA GLU A 26 2.90 -4.53 10.12
C GLU A 26 2.36 -4.33 8.70
N ALA A 27 1.92 -5.40 8.01
CA ALA A 27 1.30 -5.32 6.69
C ALA A 27 0.08 -4.39 6.66
N LYS A 28 -0.77 -4.44 7.68
CA LYS A 28 -1.92 -3.53 7.80
C LYS A 28 -1.52 -2.06 7.92
N GLY A 29 -0.49 -1.78 8.73
CA GLY A 29 0.09 -0.45 8.85
C GLY A 29 0.69 0.06 7.54
N PHE A 30 1.42 -0.80 6.83
CA PHE A 30 1.98 -0.49 5.52
C PHE A 30 0.90 -0.19 4.49
N ALA A 31 -0.10 -1.05 4.38
CA ALA A 31 -1.23 -0.82 3.50
C ALA A 31 -1.92 0.51 3.84
N ALA A 32 -2.09 0.84 5.12
CA ALA A 32 -2.69 2.11 5.52
C ALA A 32 -1.90 3.33 5.03
N ILE A 33 -0.56 3.26 5.08
CA ILE A 33 0.32 4.31 4.58
C ILE A 33 0.22 4.41 3.05
N LEU A 34 0.27 3.28 2.36
CA LEU A 34 0.06 3.24 0.90
C LEU A 34 -1.30 3.83 0.50
N TYR A 35 -2.37 3.48 1.23
CA TYR A 35 -3.72 4.03 1.01
C TYR A 35 -3.80 5.54 1.31
N ALA A 36 -2.93 6.05 2.18
CA ALA A 36 -2.81 7.48 2.45
C ALA A 36 -2.07 8.23 1.35
N LEU A 37 -1.06 7.59 0.75
CA LEU A 37 -0.30 8.12 -0.39
C LEU A 37 -1.13 8.06 -1.69
N GLY A 38 -2.02 7.08 -1.82
CA GLY A 38 -2.99 6.99 -2.92
C GLY A 38 -2.43 6.29 -4.16
N ASP A 39 -2.98 6.62 -5.33
CA ASP A 39 -2.61 6.04 -6.63
C ASP A 39 -1.30 6.61 -7.20
N GLU A 40 -0.65 7.52 -6.44
CA GLU A 40 0.70 7.98 -6.74
C GLU A 40 1.64 6.82 -6.39
N GLY A 41 2.05 6.06 -7.41
CA GLY A 41 2.95 4.92 -7.26
C GLY A 41 4.14 5.29 -6.37
N VAL A 42 4.30 4.57 -5.27
CA VAL A 42 5.32 4.86 -4.25
C VAL A 42 6.53 3.96 -4.44
N GLU A 43 7.71 4.56 -4.45
CA GLU A 43 8.98 3.83 -4.49
C GLU A 43 9.29 3.15 -3.14
N LEU A 44 9.90 1.96 -3.20
CA LEU A 44 10.35 1.24 -2.00
C LEU A 44 11.36 2.05 -1.17
N SER A 45 12.28 2.73 -1.86
CA SER A 45 13.34 3.55 -1.27
C SER A 45 12.74 4.69 -0.44
N GLU A 46 11.68 5.31 -0.95
CA GLU A 46 10.98 6.37 -0.24
C GLU A 46 10.24 5.82 0.98
N LEU A 47 9.56 4.67 0.86
CA LEU A 47 8.95 4.00 2.02
C LEU A 47 9.98 3.59 3.07
N ALA A 48 11.13 3.07 2.65
CA ALA A 48 12.25 2.74 3.52
C ALA A 48 12.72 3.95 4.32
N CYS A 49 12.85 5.10 3.64
CA CYS A 49 13.23 6.34 4.28
C CYS A 49 12.14 6.87 5.23
N GLN A 50 10.87 6.87 4.81
CA GLN A 50 9.76 7.38 5.63
C GLN A 50 9.51 6.53 6.88
N LEU A 51 9.63 5.21 6.75
CA LEU A 51 9.40 4.27 7.85
C LEU A 51 10.66 4.00 8.67
N ASN A 52 11.81 4.52 8.24
CA ASN A 52 13.12 4.26 8.84
C ASN A 52 13.36 2.74 9.02
N MET A 53 13.01 1.97 7.99
CA MET A 53 13.12 0.51 7.95
C MET A 53 13.95 0.08 6.73
N PRO A 54 14.70 -1.03 6.82
CA PRO A 54 15.45 -1.53 5.68
C PRO A 54 14.50 -2.12 4.62
N GLU A 55 14.85 -1.96 3.35
CA GLU A 55 14.08 -2.45 2.20
C GLU A 55 13.82 -3.96 2.26
N GLU A 56 14.72 -4.74 2.84
CA GLU A 56 14.50 -6.18 3.08
C GLU A 56 13.28 -6.45 3.95
N ARG A 57 13.03 -5.63 4.99
CA ARG A 57 11.85 -5.79 5.84
C ARG A 57 10.59 -5.32 5.12
N ILE A 58 10.69 -4.23 4.37
CA ILE A 58 9.58 -3.70 3.57
C ILE A 58 9.14 -4.72 2.51
N SER A 59 10.08 -5.26 1.74
CA SER A 59 9.80 -6.26 0.72
C SER A 59 9.11 -7.51 1.28
N VAL A 60 9.48 -7.98 2.48
CA VAL A 60 8.78 -9.07 3.16
C VAL A 60 7.31 -8.72 3.42
N VAL A 61 7.06 -7.53 3.98
CA VAL A 61 5.70 -7.05 4.30
C VAL A 61 4.86 -6.82 3.03
N LEU A 62 5.48 -6.29 1.97
CA LEU A 62 4.80 -6.07 0.70
C LEU A 62 4.51 -7.38 -0.04
N THR A 63 5.37 -8.38 0.09
CA THR A 63 5.13 -9.73 -0.43
C THR A 63 3.89 -10.32 0.24
N GLU A 64 3.75 -10.16 1.56
CA GLU A 64 2.56 -10.60 2.30
C GLU A 64 1.27 -9.90 1.82
N LEU A 65 1.34 -8.59 1.57
CA LEU A 65 0.22 -7.84 0.98
C LEU A 65 -0.08 -8.24 -0.46
N SER A 66 0.93 -8.69 -1.20
CA SER A 66 0.78 -9.18 -2.57
C SER A 66 0.19 -10.58 -2.63
N ASP A 67 0.57 -11.46 -1.71
CA ASP A 67 0.01 -12.80 -1.55
C ASP A 67 -1.48 -12.78 -1.20
N THR A 68 -1.96 -11.70 -0.57
CA THR A 68 -3.36 -11.51 -0.19
C THR A 68 -4.19 -10.77 -1.26
N ASP A 69 -3.62 -10.51 -2.45
CA ASP A 69 -4.23 -9.78 -3.57
C ASP A 69 -4.62 -8.32 -3.24
N TYR A 70 -4.22 -7.77 -2.10
CA TYR A 70 -4.50 -6.37 -1.73
C TYR A 70 -3.51 -5.38 -2.37
N LEU A 71 -2.31 -5.85 -2.70
CA LEU A 71 -1.27 -5.05 -3.31
C LEU A 71 -0.73 -5.73 -4.56
N GLN A 72 -0.46 -4.94 -5.59
CA GLN A 72 0.27 -5.39 -6.77
C GLN A 72 1.59 -4.63 -6.85
N ILE A 73 2.69 -5.36 -6.71
CA ILE A 73 4.03 -4.81 -6.92
C ILE A 73 4.37 -4.95 -8.41
N ARG A 74 4.54 -3.84 -9.11
CA ARG A 74 5.09 -3.82 -10.48
C ARG A 74 6.55 -3.38 -10.42
N LYS A 75 7.43 -4.14 -11.07
CA LYS A 75 8.83 -3.73 -11.24
C LYS A 75 8.93 -2.90 -12.52
N GLU A 76 9.20 -1.60 -12.40
CA GLU A 76 9.32 -0.65 -13.51
C GLU A 76 10.81 -0.35 -13.82
N GLY A 77 11.70 -1.32 -13.67
CA GLY A 77 13.11 -1.16 -14.05
C GLY A 77 14.06 -2.12 -13.33
N ASP A 78 15.34 -1.79 -13.36
CA ASP A 78 16.36 -2.54 -12.62
C ASP A 78 16.17 -2.36 -11.09
N ASP A 79 15.77 -1.16 -10.64
CA ASP A 79 15.63 -0.82 -9.20
C ASP A 79 14.32 -0.07 -8.83
N GLU A 80 13.43 0.18 -9.79
CA GLU A 80 12.18 0.91 -9.53
C GLU A 80 11.02 -0.07 -9.34
N PHE A 81 10.32 0.05 -8.20
CA PHE A 81 9.16 -0.76 -7.88
C PHE A 81 7.98 0.17 -7.61
N CYS A 82 6.93 0.03 -8.42
CA CYS A 82 5.68 0.74 -8.25
C CYS A 82 4.69 -0.14 -7.50
N LEU A 83 4.12 0.41 -6.44
CA LEU A 83 3.13 -0.26 -5.61
C LEU A 83 1.73 0.20 -6.02
N GLU A 84 0.95 -0.69 -6.61
CA GLU A 84 -0.43 -0.43 -7.02
C GLU A 84 -1.40 -1.12 -6.06
N LEU A 85 -2.26 -0.36 -5.39
CA LEU A 85 -3.26 -0.91 -4.49
C LEU A 85 -4.42 -1.53 -5.27
N ARG A 86 -4.78 -2.76 -4.92
CA ARG A 86 -5.98 -3.39 -5.46
C ARG A 86 -7.10 -3.24 -4.45
N GLY A 87 -8.07 -2.40 -4.79
CA GLY A 87 -9.38 -2.45 -4.15
C GLY A 87 -10.15 -3.64 -4.70
N LYS A 88 -10.41 -4.65 -3.86
CA LYS A 88 -11.50 -5.60 -4.15
C LYS A 88 -12.86 -4.93 -3.95
#